data_AF-A0A485LLR8-F1
#
_entry.id   AF-A0A485LLR8-F1
#
_cell.length_a   1.000
_cell.length_b   1.000
_cell.length_c   1.000
_cell.angle_alpha   90.00
_cell.angle_beta   90.00
_cell.angle_gamma   90.00
#
_symmetry.space_group_name_H-M   'P 1'
#
loop_
_entity.id
_entity.type
_entity.pdbx_description
1 polymer ?
#
loop_
_entity_poly.entity_id
_entity_poly.type
_entity_poly.pdbx_seq_one_letter_code
_entity_poly.pdbx_strand_id
1 'polypeptide(L)'
;MALISKSVLAALVLAMAATVDAAGYKNVVYYMEWATYDRKFDIFDLDWSKITHVNYAFGKPNADGTIGLYDAWSAIEKRFPNQGDSWNDPPTSAFGQFGQANKLKKQFRGTKFV
;
A
#
# COMPACT_ATOMS: atom_id res chain seq x y z
N MET A 1 23.31 30.51 26.65
CA MET A 1 21.95 29.91 26.62
C MET A 1 21.11 30.79 25.71
N ALA A 2 20.90 30.40 24.46
CA ALA A 2 20.22 31.25 23.47
C ALA A 2 18.72 31.30 23.75
N LEU A 3 18.18 32.48 24.09
CA LEU A 3 16.74 32.69 24.16
C LEU A 3 16.18 32.75 22.74
N ILE A 4 15.28 31.81 22.41
CA ILE A 4 14.49 31.86 21.18
C ILE A 4 13.51 33.03 21.30
N SER A 5 13.49 33.92 20.30
CA SER A 5 12.59 35.06 20.30
C SER A 5 11.12 34.61 20.19
N LYS A 6 10.20 35.43 20.70
CA LYS A 6 8.75 35.17 20.58
C LYS A 6 8.29 35.00 19.13
N SER A 7 8.95 35.69 18.19
CA SER A 7 8.68 35.58 16.76
C SER A 7 9.12 34.23 16.18
N VAL A 8 10.25 33.69 16.62
CA VAL A 8 10.71 32.35 16.21
C VAL A 8 9.82 31.27 16.81
N LEU A 9 9.38 31.42 18.07
CA LEU A 9 8.44 30.49 18.68
C LEU A 9 7.08 30.49 17.96
N ALA A 10 6.55 31.67 17.61
CA ALA A 10 5.30 31.80 16.86
C ALA A 10 5.39 31.19 15.45
N ALA A 11 6.51 31.40 14.74
CA ALA A 11 6.73 30.79 13.43
C ALA A 11 6.82 29.25 13.54
N LEU A 12 7.45 28.73 14.59
CA LEU A 12 7.53 27.29 14.84
C LEU A 12 6.16 26.68 15.13
N VAL A 13 5.35 27.35 15.96
CA VAL A 13 3.98 26.92 16.28
C VAL A 13 3.09 26.95 15.04
N LEU A 14 3.19 27.99 14.20
CA LEU A 14 2.40 28.09 12.97
C LEU A 14 2.80 27.02 11.94
N ALA A 15 4.10 26.77 11.80
CA ALA A 15 4.60 25.70 10.93
C ALA A 15 4.12 24.32 11.41
N MET A 16 4.14 24.05 12.72
CA MET A 16 3.63 22.79 13.27
C MET A 16 2.11 22.64 13.11
N ALA A 17 1.34 23.70 13.34
CA ALA A 17 -0.12 23.67 13.12
C ALA A 17 -0.47 23.34 11.65
N ALA A 18 0.26 23.91 10.69
CA ALA A 18 0.09 23.60 9.27
C ALA A 18 0.43 22.13 8.93
N THR A 19 1.41 21.53 9.64
CA THR A 19 1.73 20.11 9.43
C THR A 19 0.67 19.15 9.98
N VAL A 20 -0.06 19.54 11.02
CA VAL A 20 -1.13 18.71 11.60
C VAL A 20 -2.39 18.76 10.73
N ASP A 21 -2.72 19.93 10.16
CA ASP A 21 -3.84 20.07 9.22
C ASP A 21 -3.57 19.33 7.87
N ALA A 22 -2.31 19.25 7.47
CA ALA A 22 -1.89 18.44 6.31
C ALA A 22 -2.02 16.93 6.55
N ALA A 23 -2.08 16.46 7.80
CA ALA A 23 -2.28 15.06 8.15
C ALA A 23 -3.79 14.71 8.17
N GLY A 24 -4.45 14.87 7.03
CA GLY A 24 -5.87 14.50 6.87
C GLY A 24 -6.17 13.06 7.28
N TYR A 25 -7.46 12.76 7.51
CA TYR A 25 -7.90 11.41 7.90
C TYR A 25 -7.45 10.34 6.91
N LYS A 26 -7.06 9.18 7.44
CA LYS A 26 -6.67 8.02 6.65
C LYS A 26 -7.84 7.05 6.53
N ASN A 27 -8.23 6.74 5.30
CA ASN A 27 -9.04 5.56 5.00
C ASN A 27 -8.11 4.35 4.79
N VAL A 28 -8.10 3.42 5.75
CA VAL A 28 -7.25 2.23 5.77
C VAL A 28 -8.12 0.99 5.62
N VAL A 29 -7.81 0.14 4.64
CA VAL A 29 -8.54 -1.10 4.39
C VAL A 29 -7.60 -2.30 4.41
N TYR A 30 -8.14 -3.47 4.71
CA TYR A 30 -7.44 -4.73 4.58
C TYR A 30 -7.86 -5.46 3.30
N TYR A 31 -6.89 -5.89 2.51
CA TYR A 31 -7.10 -6.85 1.45
C TYR A 31 -6.60 -8.22 1.92
N MET A 32 -7.49 -9.20 2.01
CA MET A 32 -7.16 -10.56 2.43
C MET A 32 -6.64 -11.36 1.23
N GLU A 33 -5.47 -11.99 1.36
CA GLU A 33 -4.78 -12.73 0.29
C GLU A 33 -5.67 -13.76 -0.42
N TRP A 34 -6.53 -14.46 0.32
CA TRP A 34 -7.41 -15.49 -0.21
C TRP A 34 -8.72 -14.95 -0.83
N ALA A 35 -8.93 -13.63 -0.87
CA ALA A 35 -10.11 -13.02 -1.49
C ALA A 35 -10.16 -13.26 -3.01
N THR A 36 -9.02 -13.47 -3.66
CA THR A 36 -8.90 -13.75 -5.10
C THR A 36 -9.59 -15.06 -5.53
N TYR A 37 -9.86 -15.97 -4.60
CA TYR A 37 -10.38 -17.30 -4.87
C TYR A 37 -11.92 -17.33 -4.83
N ASP A 38 -12.53 -17.94 -3.82
CA ASP A 38 -13.98 -18.13 -3.76
C ASP A 38 -14.76 -16.82 -3.74
N ARG A 39 -14.17 -15.75 -3.20
CA ARG A 39 -14.77 -14.41 -3.18
C ARG A 39 -14.65 -13.70 -4.52
N LYS A 40 -13.78 -14.17 -5.42
CA LYS A 40 -13.52 -13.59 -6.74
C LYS A 40 -13.31 -12.08 -6.65
N PHE A 41 -12.55 -11.65 -5.66
CA PHE A 41 -12.29 -10.26 -5.36
C PHE A 41 -10.79 -10.04 -5.33
N ASP A 42 -10.29 -9.37 -6.35
CA ASP A 42 -8.89 -9.05 -6.54
C ASP A 42 -8.59 -7.62 -6.09
N ILE A 43 -7.30 -7.29 -5.96
CA ILE A 43 -6.90 -6.00 -5.41
C ILE A 43 -7.32 -4.80 -6.29
N PHE A 44 -7.53 -5.03 -7.59
CA PHE A 44 -8.04 -4.03 -8.53
C PHE A 44 -9.54 -3.78 -8.42
N ASP A 45 -10.29 -4.61 -7.68
CA ASP A 45 -11.71 -4.42 -7.42
C ASP A 45 -11.99 -3.44 -6.28
N LEU A 46 -10.95 -3.05 -5.50
CA LEU A 46 -11.05 -2.00 -4.50
C LEU A 46 -11.30 -0.63 -5.17
N ASP A 47 -12.05 0.26 -4.49
CA ASP A 47 -12.17 1.66 -4.91
C ASP A 47 -10.96 2.48 -4.45
N TRP A 48 -9.87 2.38 -5.21
CA TRP A 48 -8.60 3.05 -4.92
C TRP A 48 -8.71 4.58 -4.87
N SER A 49 -9.75 5.18 -5.45
CA SER A 49 -9.96 6.63 -5.41
C SER A 49 -10.30 7.16 -4.02
N LYS A 50 -10.82 6.30 -3.14
CA LYS A 50 -11.24 6.63 -1.76
C LYS A 50 -10.27 6.14 -0.70
N ILE A 51 -9.33 5.27 -1.07
CA ILE A 51 -8.47 4.55 -0.13
C ILE A 51 -7.12 5.27 0.00
N THR A 52 -6.70 5.50 1.24
CA THR A 52 -5.38 6.08 1.52
C THR A 52 -4.33 5.01 1.82
N HIS A 53 -4.73 3.86 2.39
CA HIS A 53 -3.84 2.75 2.73
C HIS A 53 -4.54 1.42 2.48
N VAL A 54 -3.87 0.52 1.78
CA VAL A 54 -4.25 -0.89 1.64
C VAL A 54 -3.23 -1.71 2.41
N ASN A 55 -3.70 -2.42 3.44
CA ASN A 55 -2.91 -3.39 4.17
C ASN A 55 -3.13 -4.77 3.56
N TYR A 56 -2.08 -5.39 3.03
CA TYR A 56 -2.15 -6.76 2.53
C TYR A 56 -2.08 -7.75 3.69
N ALA A 57 -3.15 -8.52 3.89
CA ALA A 57 -3.29 -9.48 4.96
C ALA A 57 -3.06 -10.91 4.44
N PHE A 58 -2.05 -11.66 4.90
CA PHE A 58 -1.10 -11.34 5.97
C PHE A 58 0.33 -11.73 5.59
N GLY A 59 1.32 -11.06 6.21
CA GLY A 59 2.68 -11.59 6.25
C GLY A 59 2.74 -12.84 7.13
N LYS A 60 3.49 -13.86 6.69
CA LYS A 60 3.67 -15.12 7.41
C LYS A 60 4.92 -15.06 8.29
N PRO A 61 4.81 -15.01 9.63
CA PRO A 61 5.97 -15.15 10.49
C PRO A 61 6.49 -16.58 10.45
N ASN A 62 7.80 -16.73 10.30
CA ASN A 62 8.50 -18.01 10.42
C ASN A 62 9.14 -18.13 11.82
N ALA A 63 9.46 -19.36 12.22
CA ALA A 63 10.04 -19.66 13.53
C ALA A 63 11.42 -19.00 13.76
N ASP A 64 12.15 -18.68 12.69
CA ASP A 64 13.44 -17.99 12.73
C ASP A 64 13.32 -16.45 12.78
N GLY A 65 12.10 -15.91 12.83
CA GLY A 65 11.82 -14.48 12.86
C GLY A 65 11.77 -13.80 11.48
N THR A 66 11.99 -14.54 10.38
CA THR A 66 11.78 -14.02 9.03
C THR A 66 10.28 -13.92 8.70
N ILE A 67 9.94 -13.07 7.72
CA ILE A 67 8.57 -12.95 7.20
C ILE A 67 8.52 -13.48 5.76
N GLY A 68 7.58 -14.37 5.50
CA GLY A 68 7.26 -14.88 4.16
C GLY A 68 5.84 -14.54 3.71
N LEU A 69 5.45 -15.14 2.58
CA LEU A 69 4.09 -15.14 2.06
C LEU A 69 3.38 -16.42 2.50
N TYR A 70 2.08 -16.36 2.78
CA TYR A 70 1.28 -17.58 2.94
C TYR A 70 1.01 -18.23 1.58
N ASP A 71 0.74 -17.42 0.56
CA ASP A 71 0.45 -17.87 -0.79
C ASP A 71 1.19 -17.03 -1.85
N ALA A 72 2.34 -17.55 -2.31
CA ALA A 72 3.15 -16.89 -3.34
C ALA A 72 2.39 -16.77 -4.68
N TRP A 73 1.50 -17.73 -4.98
CA TRP A 73 0.72 -17.70 -6.22
C TRP A 73 -0.17 -16.47 -6.25
N SER A 74 -1.00 -16.25 -5.22
CA SER A 74 -1.83 -15.05 -5.12
C SER A 74 -0.99 -13.77 -5.09
N ALA A 75 0.04 -13.73 -4.24
CA ALA A 75 0.78 -12.50 -3.96
C ALA A 75 1.60 -11.99 -5.16
N ILE A 76 2.37 -12.87 -5.82
CA ILE A 76 3.41 -12.44 -6.78
C ILE A 76 3.49 -13.24 -8.08
N GLU A 77 2.82 -14.39 -8.23
CA GLU A 77 3.00 -15.24 -9.42
C GLU A 77 1.78 -15.25 -10.36
N LYS A 78 0.56 -15.13 -9.82
CA LYS A 78 -0.68 -15.19 -10.60
C LYS A 78 -0.71 -14.06 -11.62
N ARG A 79 -0.81 -14.44 -12.89
CA ARG A 79 -0.91 -13.47 -14.00
C ARG A 79 -2.36 -13.11 -14.25
N PHE A 80 -2.61 -11.82 -14.47
CA PHE A 80 -3.89 -11.27 -14.88
C PHE A 80 -3.77 -10.66 -16.29
N PRO A 81 -3.91 -11.45 -17.37
CA PRO A 81 -3.78 -10.94 -18.74
C PRO A 81 -4.74 -9.80 -19.07
N ASN A 82 -5.98 -9.88 -18.56
CA ASN A 82 -6.99 -8.84 -18.72
C ASN A 82 -6.68 -7.56 -17.92
N GLN A 83 -5.67 -7.59 -17.05
CA GLN A 83 -5.14 -6.47 -16.29
C GLN A 83 -3.69 -6.12 -16.72
N GLY A 84 -3.35 -6.48 -17.96
CA GLY A 84 -2.10 -6.09 -18.61
C GLY A 84 -0.85 -6.83 -18.13
N ASP A 85 -0.99 -8.06 -17.60
CA ASP A 85 0.17 -8.96 -17.46
C ASP A 85 0.39 -9.72 -18.77
N SER A 86 1.65 -9.88 -19.18
CA SER A 86 2.01 -10.60 -20.41
C SER A 86 2.77 -11.87 -20.08
N TRP A 87 2.42 -13.00 -20.69
CA TRP A 87 3.18 -14.25 -20.55
C TRP A 87 4.63 -14.15 -21.04
N ASN A 88 4.97 -13.11 -21.80
CA ASN A 88 6.33 -12.82 -22.24
C ASN A 88 7.14 -11.97 -21.24
N ASP A 89 6.51 -11.48 -20.16
CA ASP A 89 7.20 -10.74 -19.11
C ASP A 89 8.22 -11.64 -18.39
N PRO A 90 9.39 -11.11 -17.99
CA PRO A 90 10.43 -11.88 -17.33
C PRO A 90 9.88 -12.66 -16.13
N PRO A 91 10.34 -13.91 -15.91
CA PRO A 91 9.85 -14.75 -14.80
C PRO A 91 10.17 -14.18 -13.42
N THR A 92 11.10 -13.22 -13.33
CA THR A 92 11.47 -12.50 -12.10
C THR A 92 10.58 -11.29 -11.81
N SER A 93 9.63 -10.97 -12.70
CA SER A 93 8.69 -9.88 -12.48
C SER A 93 7.69 -10.23 -11.40
N ALA A 94 7.36 -9.27 -10.54
CA ALA A 94 6.27 -9.44 -9.59
C ALA A 94 4.92 -9.28 -10.31
N PHE A 95 4.15 -10.37 -10.40
CA PHE A 95 2.75 -10.41 -10.81
C PHE A 95 1.86 -10.42 -9.57
N GLY A 96 0.76 -11.17 -9.60
CA GLY A 96 -0.14 -11.34 -8.47
C GLY A 96 -0.74 -10.03 -8.00
N GLN A 97 -1.22 -10.04 -6.76
CA GLN A 97 -1.79 -8.86 -6.13
C GLN A 97 -0.75 -7.74 -5.97
N PHE A 98 0.54 -8.05 -5.77
CA PHE A 98 1.58 -7.04 -5.56
C PHE A 98 1.92 -6.30 -6.85
N GLY A 99 2.00 -7.03 -7.96
CA GLY A 99 2.17 -6.46 -9.29
C GLY A 99 1.01 -5.54 -9.66
N GLN A 100 -0.23 -5.99 -9.42
CA GLN A 100 -1.43 -5.19 -9.66
C GLN A 100 -1.49 -3.94 -8.74
N ALA A 101 -1.17 -4.09 -7.46
CA ALA A 101 -1.05 -2.96 -6.53
C ALA A 101 -0.01 -1.93 -7.01
N ASN A 102 1.13 -2.36 -7.53
CA ASN A 102 2.14 -1.46 -8.08
C ASN A 102 1.62 -0.66 -9.28
N LYS A 103 0.83 -1.27 -10.17
CA LYS A 103 0.16 -0.57 -11.28
C LYS A 103 -0.85 0.45 -10.74
N LEU A 104 -1.68 0.06 -9.78
CA LEU A 104 -2.72 0.92 -9.20
C LEU A 104 -2.12 2.10 -8.43
N LYS A 105 -1.04 1.92 -7.67
CA LYS A 105 -0.34 3.02 -7.00
C LYS A 105 0.20 4.08 -7.96
N LYS A 106 0.56 3.72 -9.19
CA LYS A 106 0.99 4.69 -10.21
C LYS A 106 -0.16 5.59 -10.65
N GLN A 107 -1.38 5.05 -10.69
CA GLN A 107 -2.60 5.79 -11.00
C GLN A 107 -3.10 6.60 -9.79
N PHE A 108 -3.12 5.98 -8.60
CA PHE A 108 -3.59 6.56 -7.35
C PHE A 108 -2.41 6.91 -6.43
N ARG A 109 -1.68 7.97 -6.78
CA ARG A 109 -0.40 8.36 -6.13
C ARG A 109 -0.51 8.67 -4.63
N GLY A 110 -1.71 8.98 -4.13
CA GLY A 110 -1.99 9.21 -2.71
C GLY A 110 -2.07 7.92 -1.88
N THR A 111 -2.36 6.78 -2.51
CA THR A 111 -2.59 5.51 -1.81
C THR A 111 -1.27 4.82 -1.46
N LYS A 112 -1.17 4.35 -0.23
CA LYS A 112 -0.08 3.50 0.26
C LYS A 112 -0.52 2.04 0.22
N PHE A 113 0.44 1.17 -0.08
CA PHE A 113 0.27 -0.28 -0.02
C PHE A 113 1.29 -0.76 0.99
N VAL A 114 0.81 -1.46 2.01
CA VAL A 114 1.53 -1.84 3.23
C VAL A 114 1.37 -3.32 3.48
#